data_AF-A0A2S8R7F0-F1
#
_entry.id   AF-A0A2S8R7F0-F1
#
_cell.length_a   1.000
_cell.length_b   1.000
_cell.length_c   1.000
_cell.angle_alpha   90.00
_cell.angle_beta   90.00
_cell.angle_gamma   90.00
#
_symmetry.space_group_name_H-M   'P 1'
#
loop_
_entity.id
_entity.type
_entity.pdbx_description
1 polymer ?
#
loop_
_entity_poly.entity_id
_entity_poly.type
_entity_poly.pdbx_seq_one_letter_code
_entity_poly.pdbx_strand_id
1 'polypeptide(L)'
;MYYDYDCDYLYYEDDMYCNGMYWNDMRQMPGMPGVMTIYIVRPGDTLASIANRFNTTVAAIVRANNIENPDLIYPGQRLIIPRMPMQPGPGFPRVYIVQPGDTLFSIANRFNVSLQRLIAVNRIENPDIIYPGMRIIIPAR
;
A
#
# COMPACT_ATOMS: atom_id res chain seq x y z
N MET A 1 -7.31 3.41 21.95
CA MET A 1 -5.90 3.75 21.71
C MET A 1 -5.61 3.40 20.26
N TYR A 2 -5.40 4.40 19.41
CA TYR A 2 -5.09 4.20 18.00
C TYR A 2 -3.58 3.92 17.95
N TYR A 3 -3.20 2.68 17.67
CA TYR A 3 -1.81 2.38 17.41
C TYR A 3 -1.47 2.99 16.05
N ASP A 4 -0.60 3.98 16.08
CA ASP A 4 0.02 4.55 14.90
C ASP A 4 1.02 3.51 14.39
N TYR A 5 0.56 2.67 13.47
CA TYR A 5 1.41 1.72 12.77
C TYR A 5 1.85 2.41 11.48
N ASP A 6 2.92 3.21 11.58
CA ASP A 6 3.68 3.66 10.42
C ASP A 6 4.11 2.41 9.62
N CYS A 7 3.40 2.12 8.54
CA CYS A 7 3.85 1.12 7.58
C CYS A 7 5.06 1.73 6.85
N ASP A 8 6.27 1.34 7.25
CA ASP A 8 7.45 1.54 6.43
C ASP A 8 7.28 0.74 5.13
N TYR A 9 6.92 1.45 4.06
CA TYR A 9 6.67 0.88 2.73
C TYR A 9 7.96 0.29 2.15
N LEU A 10 8.18 -1.01 2.37
CA LEU A 10 9.26 -1.78 1.77
C LEU A 10 8.69 -2.64 0.65
N TYR A 11 9.19 -2.50 -0.57
CA TYR A 11 8.84 -3.40 -1.68
C TYR A 11 9.90 -4.49 -1.81
N TYR A 12 9.52 -5.73 -1.53
CA TYR A 12 10.30 -6.92 -1.89
C TYR A 12 9.51 -7.66 -2.99
N GLU A 13 10.14 -7.87 -4.15
CA GLU A 13 9.66 -8.78 -5.21
C GLU A 13 8.19 -8.65 -5.58
N ASP A 14 7.81 -7.50 -6.14
CA ASP A 14 6.44 -7.26 -6.64
C ASP A 14 5.32 -7.18 -5.60
N ASP A 15 5.59 -7.48 -4.32
CA ASP A 15 4.62 -7.46 -3.23
C ASP A 15 4.87 -6.33 -2.22
N MET A 16 3.78 -5.73 -1.72
CA MET A 16 3.85 -4.78 -0.61
C MET A 16 4.13 -5.52 0.69
N TYR A 17 5.20 -5.13 1.38
CA TYR A 17 5.48 -5.55 2.75
C TYR A 17 5.17 -4.42 3.73
N CYS A 18 4.37 -4.72 4.75
CA CYS A 18 4.20 -3.92 5.96
C CYS A 18 4.35 -4.88 7.14
N ASN A 19 5.25 -4.57 8.09
CA ASN A 19 5.56 -5.40 9.26
C ASN A 19 5.86 -6.89 8.95
N GLY A 20 6.52 -7.18 7.82
CA GLY A 20 7.00 -8.53 7.48
C GLY A 20 5.96 -9.49 6.89
N MET A 21 4.82 -8.99 6.41
CA MET A 21 3.77 -9.82 5.79
C MET A 21 3.62 -9.53 4.29
N TYR A 22 3.18 -10.52 3.50
CA TYR A 22 2.87 -10.36 2.08
C TYR A 22 1.48 -9.72 1.88
N TRP A 23 1.29 -9.00 0.77
CA TRP A 23 0.02 -8.32 0.48
C TRP A 23 -1.20 -9.26 0.38
N ASN A 24 -1.02 -10.48 -0.12
CA ASN A 24 -2.08 -11.49 -0.20
C ASN A 24 -2.57 -11.94 1.20
N ASP A 25 -1.68 -11.89 2.20
CA ASP A 25 -2.01 -12.20 3.59
C ASP A 25 -2.69 -11.00 4.27
N MET A 26 -2.27 -9.78 3.94
CA MET A 26 -2.87 -8.54 4.46
C MET A 26 -4.33 -8.35 4.06
N ARG A 27 -4.71 -8.77 2.85
CA ARG A 27 -6.12 -8.72 2.39
C ARG A 27 -7.09 -9.50 3.29
N GLN A 28 -6.57 -10.43 4.08
CA GLN A 28 -7.36 -11.31 4.93
C GLN A 28 -7.33 -10.87 6.41
N MET A 29 -6.59 -9.82 6.77
CA MET A 29 -6.43 -9.41 8.16
C MET A 29 -7.55 -8.52 8.72
N PRO A 30 -8.00 -8.78 9.96
CA PRO A 30 -8.73 -7.81 10.78
C PRO A 30 -7.89 -6.56 11.06
N GLY A 31 -8.37 -5.36 10.72
CA GLY A 31 -7.83 -4.11 11.28
C GLY A 31 -6.46 -3.68 10.75
N MET A 32 -6.17 -3.96 9.47
CA MET A 32 -4.95 -3.50 8.79
C MET A 32 -4.74 -1.98 9.01
N PRO A 33 -3.50 -1.52 9.27
CA PRO A 33 -3.17 -0.11 9.29
C PRO A 33 -3.24 0.45 7.85
N GLY A 34 -4.47 0.77 7.48
CA GLY A 34 -4.81 1.47 6.25
C GLY A 34 -5.17 2.92 6.55
N VAL A 35 -5.13 3.76 5.53
CA VAL A 35 -5.65 5.13 5.63
C VAL A 35 -7.13 5.05 5.94
N MET A 36 -7.53 5.57 7.10
CA MET A 36 -8.93 5.60 7.53
C MET A 36 -9.56 6.92 7.11
N THR A 37 -10.71 6.85 6.45
CA THR A 37 -11.48 8.04 6.09
C THR A 37 -12.88 7.95 6.67
N ILE A 38 -13.45 9.10 7.03
CA ILE A 38 -14.87 9.17 7.40
C ILE A 38 -15.68 9.40 6.13
N TYR A 39 -16.70 8.56 5.92
CA TYR A 39 -17.68 8.70 4.86
C TYR A 39 -19.07 8.95 5.46
N ILE A 40 -19.83 9.87 4.86
CA ILE A 40 -21.22 10.13 5.24
C ILE A 40 -22.11 9.42 4.21
N VAL A 41 -22.89 8.45 4.68
CA VAL A 41 -23.81 7.65 3.87
C VAL A 41 -24.81 8.56 3.14
N ARG A 42 -25.01 8.31 1.85
CA ARG A 42 -25.94 9.04 0.99
C ARG A 42 -27.20 8.22 0.72
N PRO A 43 -28.33 8.84 0.34
CA PRO A 43 -29.50 8.11 -0.14
C PRO A 43 -29.11 7.15 -1.27
N GLY A 44 -29.46 5.86 -1.11
CA GLY A 44 -29.17 4.80 -2.09
C GLY A 44 -27.83 4.09 -1.91
N ASP A 45 -26.98 4.51 -0.96
CA ASP A 45 -25.75 3.77 -0.67
C ASP A 45 -26.04 2.42 0.00
N THR A 46 -25.26 1.41 -0.37
CA THR A 46 -25.13 0.13 0.36
C THR A 46 -23.69 -0.04 0.84
N LEU A 47 -23.45 -0.85 1.88
CA LEU A 47 -22.07 -1.14 2.30
C LEU A 47 -21.23 -1.74 1.17
N ALA A 48 -21.83 -2.53 0.27
CA ALA A 48 -21.14 -3.07 -0.90
C ALA A 48 -20.70 -1.97 -1.88
N SER A 49 -21.59 -1.03 -2.19
CA SER A 49 -21.25 0.11 -3.07
C SER A 49 -20.15 1.00 -2.49
N ILE A 50 -20.20 1.24 -1.17
CA ILE A 50 -19.19 2.00 -0.44
C ILE A 50 -17.86 1.23 -0.43
N ALA A 51 -17.87 -0.06 -0.10
CA ALA A 51 -16.68 -0.89 -0.09
C ALA A 51 -15.95 -0.87 -1.44
N ASN A 52 -16.69 -1.04 -2.54
CA ASN A 52 -16.16 -0.97 -3.90
C ASN A 52 -15.56 0.41 -4.21
N ARG A 53 -16.28 1.49 -3.87
CA ARG A 53 -15.81 2.87 -4.08
C ARG A 53 -14.48 3.15 -3.40
N PHE A 54 -14.28 2.60 -2.21
CA PHE A 54 -13.09 2.88 -1.40
C PHE A 54 -12.01 1.79 -1.49
N ASN A 55 -12.18 0.81 -2.39
CA ASN A 55 -11.30 -0.34 -2.55
C ASN A 55 -11.04 -1.06 -1.20
N THR A 56 -12.12 -1.42 -0.53
CA THR A 56 -12.13 -2.17 0.74
C THR A 56 -13.20 -3.25 0.71
N THR A 57 -13.46 -3.91 1.84
CA THR A 57 -14.49 -4.95 1.95
C THR A 57 -15.61 -4.55 2.90
N VAL A 58 -16.81 -5.09 2.68
CA VAL A 58 -17.95 -4.92 3.61
C VAL A 58 -17.56 -5.37 5.01
N ALA A 59 -16.90 -6.54 5.13
CA ALA A 59 -16.45 -7.08 6.41
C ALA A 59 -15.45 -6.15 7.15
N ALA A 60 -14.60 -5.43 6.42
CA ALA A 60 -13.72 -4.43 7.02
C ALA A 60 -14.50 -3.23 7.55
N ILE A 61 -15.46 -2.71 6.79
CA ILE A 61 -16.31 -1.59 7.23
C ILE A 61 -17.17 -1.98 8.43
N VAL A 62 -17.80 -3.16 8.39
CA VAL A 62 -18.63 -3.69 9.49
C VAL A 62 -17.85 -3.74 10.79
N ARG A 63 -16.65 -4.31 10.76
CA ARG A 63 -15.78 -4.44 11.92
C ARG A 63 -15.27 -3.09 12.42
N ALA A 64 -14.88 -2.19 11.53
CA ALA A 64 -14.37 -0.87 11.89
C ALA A 64 -15.43 0.03 12.56
N ASN A 65 -16.72 -0.25 12.31
CA ASN A 65 -17.84 0.53 12.82
C ASN A 65 -18.71 -0.24 13.83
N ASN A 66 -18.35 -1.48 14.17
CA ASN A 66 -19.16 -2.39 15.00
C ASN A 66 -20.63 -2.49 14.53
N ILE A 67 -20.84 -2.65 13.22
CA ILE A 67 -22.18 -2.76 12.63
C ILE A 67 -22.72 -4.17 12.88
N GLU A 68 -23.89 -4.28 13.51
CA GLU A 68 -24.54 -5.57 13.76
C GLU A 68 -25.23 -6.14 12.52
N ASN A 69 -25.92 -5.27 11.77
CA ASN A 69 -26.61 -5.65 10.53
C ASN A 69 -26.03 -4.87 9.33
N PRO A 70 -25.24 -5.53 8.46
CA PRO A 70 -24.62 -4.90 7.29
C PRO A 70 -25.60 -4.30 6.27
N ASP A 71 -26.86 -4.76 6.26
CA ASP A 71 -27.89 -4.30 5.33
C ASP A 71 -28.65 -3.07 5.84
N LEU A 72 -28.42 -2.66 7.09
CA LEU A 72 -29.07 -1.51 7.72
C LEU A 72 -28.09 -0.35 7.94
N ILE A 73 -27.90 0.45 6.90
CA ILE A 73 -27.24 1.76 6.98
C ILE A 73 -28.20 2.88 6.59
N TYR A 74 -28.00 4.07 7.16
CA TYR A 74 -28.92 5.20 6.97
C TYR A 74 -28.23 6.41 6.36
N PRO A 75 -28.89 7.16 5.46
CA PRO A 75 -28.38 8.44 4.99
C PRO A 75 -28.01 9.37 6.16
N GLY A 76 -26.84 10.02 6.07
CA GLY A 76 -26.28 10.85 7.13
C GLY A 76 -25.41 10.10 8.15
N GLN A 77 -25.44 8.76 8.17
CA GLN A 77 -24.59 7.97 9.05
C GLN A 77 -23.11 8.17 8.70
N ARG A 78 -22.28 8.37 9.72
CA ARG A 78 -20.82 8.47 9.58
C ARG A 78 -20.21 7.07 9.72
N LEU A 79 -19.49 6.64 8.69
CA LEU A 79 -18.78 5.37 8.67
C LEU A 79 -17.27 5.62 8.59
N ILE A 80 -16.52 4.95 9.44
CA ILE A 80 -15.08 4.77 9.33
C ILE A 80 -14.85 3.78 8.20
N ILE A 81 -14.22 4.22 7.12
CA ILE A 81 -13.92 3.38 5.96
C ILE A 81 -12.41 3.08 5.99
N PRO A 82 -12.01 1.83 6.32
CA PRO A 82 -10.64 1.40 6.16
C PRO A 82 -10.33 1.32 4.68
N ARG A 83 -9.37 2.10 4.18
CA ARG A 83 -8.87 1.92 2.81
C ARG A 83 -7.66 1.03 2.88
N MET A 84 -7.61 0.00 2.04
CA MET A 84 -6.33 -0.65 1.81
C MET A 84 -5.38 0.42 1.26
N PRO A 85 -4.12 0.50 1.75
CA PRO A 85 -3.13 1.28 1.03
C PRO A 85 -3.16 0.73 -0.40
N MET A 86 -3.45 1.60 -1.37
CA MET A 86 -3.54 1.18 -2.76
C MET A 86 -2.26 0.41 -3.07
N GLN A 87 -2.41 -0.82 -3.56
CA GLN A 87 -1.28 -1.39 -4.28
C GLN A 87 -0.87 -0.36 -5.31
N PRO A 88 0.40 0.06 -5.31
CA PRO A 88 0.89 0.84 -6.41
C PRO A 88 0.65 -0.02 -7.65
N GLY A 89 -0.30 0.42 -8.48
CA GLY A 89 -0.59 -0.25 -9.73
C GLY A 89 0.67 -0.32 -10.59
N PRO A 90 0.68 -1.15 -11.65
CA PRO A 90 1.75 -1.13 -12.63
C PRO A 90 1.89 0.31 -13.17
N GLY A 91 3.04 0.95 -12.89
CA GLY A 91 3.30 2.35 -13.21
C GLY A 91 3.66 3.25 -12.02
N PHE A 92 3.38 2.83 -10.79
CA PHE A 92 3.84 3.58 -9.62
C PHE A 92 5.31 3.24 -9.29
N PRO A 93 6.15 4.25 -8.99
CA PRO A 93 7.52 4.04 -8.61
C PRO A 93 7.59 3.28 -7.28
N ARG A 94 8.21 2.09 -7.29
CA ARG A 94 8.46 1.31 -6.07
C ARG A 94 9.72 1.84 -5.41
N VAL A 95 9.78 1.86 -4.09
CA VAL A 95 10.99 2.26 -3.36
C VAL A 95 11.69 1.01 -2.82
N TYR A 96 12.92 0.80 -3.25
CA TYR A 96 13.82 -0.21 -2.73
C TYR A 96 14.78 0.42 -1.73
N ILE A 97 15.01 -0.23 -0.59
CA ILE A 97 16.05 0.16 0.35
C ILE A 97 17.27 -0.70 0.09
N VAL A 98 18.37 -0.07 -0.28
CA VAL A 98 19.67 -0.72 -0.53
C VAL A 98 20.08 -1.53 0.70
N GLN A 99 20.48 -2.77 0.48
CA GLN A 99 20.96 -3.71 1.48
C GLN A 99 22.50 -3.81 1.43
N PRO A 100 23.15 -4.32 2.50
CA PRO A 100 24.57 -4.63 2.46
C PRO A 100 24.93 -5.57 1.30
N GLY A 101 25.88 -5.15 0.45
CA GLY A 101 26.36 -5.92 -0.70
C GLY A 101 25.62 -5.65 -2.02
N ASP A 102 24.61 -4.79 -2.02
CA ASP A 102 23.94 -4.40 -3.26
C ASP A 102 24.82 -3.54 -4.18
N THR A 103 24.56 -3.68 -5.47
CA THR A 103 25.00 -2.75 -6.52
C THR A 103 23.79 -2.28 -7.31
N LEU A 104 23.86 -1.13 -7.98
CA LEU A 104 22.76 -0.72 -8.86
C LEU A 104 22.48 -1.74 -9.97
N PHE A 105 23.52 -2.46 -10.44
CA PHE A 105 23.37 -3.51 -11.45
C PHE A 105 22.58 -4.72 -10.91
N SER A 106 22.91 -5.21 -9.71
CA SER A 106 22.18 -6.33 -9.10
C SER A 106 20.73 -5.95 -8.81
N ILE A 107 20.48 -4.72 -8.35
CA ILE A 107 19.14 -4.18 -8.13
C ILE A 107 18.36 -4.09 -9.46
N ALA A 108 18.96 -3.51 -10.50
CA ALA A 108 18.34 -3.36 -11.80
C ALA A 108 17.91 -4.71 -12.40
N ASN A 109 18.81 -5.71 -12.34
CA ASN A 109 18.53 -7.06 -12.80
C ASN A 109 17.42 -7.73 -12.00
N ARG A 110 17.45 -7.60 -10.65
CA ARG A 110 16.43 -8.18 -9.77
C ARG A 110 15.02 -7.70 -10.13
N PHE A 111 14.86 -6.41 -10.40
CA PHE A 111 13.56 -5.84 -10.76
C PHE A 111 13.26 -5.89 -12.27
N ASN A 112 14.18 -6.42 -13.06
CA ASN A 112 14.10 -6.49 -14.52
C ASN A 112 13.83 -5.10 -15.14
N VAL A 113 14.65 -4.12 -14.72
CA VAL A 113 14.67 -2.75 -15.24
C VAL A 113 16.04 -2.43 -15.80
N SER A 114 16.12 -1.51 -16.77
CA SER A 114 17.42 -1.05 -17.29
C SER A 114 18.20 -0.30 -16.20
N LEU A 115 19.48 -0.63 -16.02
CA LEU A 115 20.40 0.10 -15.15
C LEU A 115 20.41 1.61 -15.50
N GLN A 116 20.42 1.94 -16.78
CA GLN A 116 20.42 3.33 -17.23
C GLN A 116 19.13 4.05 -16.83
N ARG A 117 17.97 3.38 -16.92
CA ARG A 117 16.68 3.94 -16.50
C ARG A 117 16.62 4.10 -14.98
N LEU A 118 17.18 3.14 -14.24
CA LEU A 118 17.28 3.20 -12.79
C LEU A 118 18.12 4.40 -12.33
N ILE A 119 19.29 4.61 -12.94
CA ILE A 119 20.16 5.77 -12.68
C ILE A 119 19.44 7.08 -12.99
N ALA A 120 18.82 7.17 -14.18
CA ALA A 120 18.17 8.39 -14.65
C ALA A 120 16.99 8.83 -13.75
N VAL A 121 16.14 7.88 -13.34
CA VAL A 121 14.99 8.17 -12.46
C VAL A 121 15.43 8.63 -11.07
N ASN A 122 16.54 8.10 -10.57
CA ASN A 122 17.07 8.44 -9.25
C ASN A 122 18.07 9.60 -9.26
N ARG A 123 18.40 10.13 -10.44
CA ARG A 123 19.39 11.21 -10.63
C ARG A 123 20.73 10.89 -9.95
N ILE A 124 21.17 9.63 -10.06
CA ILE A 124 22.42 9.17 -9.45
C ILE A 124 23.59 9.64 -10.32
N GLU A 125 24.47 10.45 -9.73
CA GLU A 125 25.64 11.00 -10.43
C GLU A 125 26.76 9.95 -10.56
N ASN A 126 27.02 9.19 -9.50
CA ASN A 126 28.00 8.10 -9.50
C ASN A 126 27.31 6.75 -9.19
N PRO A 127 27.15 5.86 -10.18
CA PRO A 127 26.48 4.57 -10.01
C PRO A 127 27.17 3.59 -9.04
N ASP A 128 28.46 3.79 -8.76
CA ASP A 128 29.24 2.92 -7.88
C ASP A 128 29.11 3.30 -6.40
N ILE A 129 28.47 4.43 -6.10
CA ILE A 129 28.32 4.95 -4.74
C ILE A 129 26.84 4.84 -4.32
N ILE A 130 26.49 3.67 -3.78
CA ILE A 130 25.26 3.45 -3.03
C ILE A 130 25.61 2.88 -1.65
N TYR A 131 24.73 3.09 -0.67
CA TYR A 131 24.96 2.66 0.70
C TYR A 131 23.71 1.98 1.28
N PRO A 132 23.87 1.00 2.19
CA PRO A 132 22.74 0.39 2.88
C PRO A 132 21.83 1.44 3.53
N GLY A 133 20.52 1.26 3.38
CA GLY A 133 19.52 2.24 3.82
C GLY A 133 19.17 3.30 2.77
N MET A 134 19.96 3.46 1.70
CA MET A 134 19.64 4.38 0.60
C MET A 134 18.32 3.98 -0.07
N ARG A 135 17.45 4.96 -0.30
CA ARG A 135 16.16 4.76 -0.97
C ARG A 135 16.32 4.94 -2.47
N ILE A 136 16.01 3.90 -3.24
CA ILE A 136 16.09 3.86 -4.69
C ILE A 136 14.69 3.67 -5.27
N ILE A 137 14.27 4.57 -6.14
CA ILE A 137 13.05 4.47 -6.92
C ILE A 137 13.28 3.45 -8.06
N ILE A 138 12.60 2.32 -7.99
CA ILE A 138 12.52 1.34 -9.05
C ILE A 138 11.45 1.78 -10.06
N PRO A 139 11.83 2.09 -11.31
CA PRO A 139 10.86 2.45 -12.34
C PRO A 139 9.96 1.27 -12.70
N ALA A 140 8.76 1.55 -13.19
CA ALA A 140 7.96 0.52 -13.85
C ALA A 140 8.72 0.01 -15.10
N ARG A 141 8.53 -1.28 -15.41
CA ARG A 141 9.08 -1.93 -16.62
C ARG A 141 8.67 -1.15 -17.87
#